data_AF-A0A9D1VMI5-F1
#
_entry.id   AF-A0A9D1VMI5-F1
#
_cell.length_a   1.000
_cell.length_b   1.000
_cell.length_c   1.000
_cell.angle_alpha   90.00
_cell.angle_beta   90.00
_cell.angle_gamma   90.00
#
_symmetry.space_group_name_H-M   'P 1'
#
loop_
_entity.id
_entity.type
_entity.pdbx_description
1 polymer ?
#
loop_
_entity_poly.entity_id
_entity_poly.type
_entity_poly.pdbx_seq_one_letter_code
_entity_poly.pdbx_strand_id
1 'polypeptide(L)'
;MGTERTDEVYKALLDKGYPEKFCKEIACKYMNTDYTATRMLGYLYRVTDPRIEDVVDEMLAILSDRQQIMEKKELEHAQAVINDIYRNGL
;
A
#
# COMPACT_ATOMS: atom_id res chain seq x y z
N MET A 1 9.94 -12.86 2.54
CA MET A 1 10.80 -11.82 3.15
C MET A 1 10.27 -10.48 2.68
N GLY A 2 10.05 -9.53 3.59
CA GLY A 2 9.59 -8.19 3.23
C GLY A 2 10.66 -7.44 2.43
N THR A 3 10.26 -6.38 1.73
CA THR A 3 11.21 -5.48 1.06
C THR A 3 11.95 -4.63 2.10
N GLU A 4 13.07 -4.00 1.73
CA GLU A 4 13.82 -3.08 2.61
C GLU A 4 12.90 -1.97 3.17
N ARG A 5 11.96 -1.48 2.33
CA ARG A 5 10.92 -0.53 2.72
C ARG A 5 9.92 -1.07 3.75
N THR A 6 9.60 -2.36 3.66
CA THR A 6 8.73 -3.02 4.64
C THR A 6 9.38 -3.01 6.03
N ASP A 7 10.69 -3.26 6.09
CA ASP A 7 11.45 -3.24 7.34
C ASP A 7 11.57 -1.81 7.90
N GLU A 8 11.67 -0.78 7.04
CA GLU A 8 11.60 0.62 7.44
C GLU A 8 10.24 0.96 8.09
N VAL A 9 9.12 0.51 7.52
CA VAL A 9 7.78 0.71 8.11
C VAL A 9 7.72 0.07 9.49
N TYR A 10 8.21 -1.17 9.61
CA TYR A 10 8.25 -1.88 10.88
C TYR A 10 9.03 -1.10 11.96
N LYS A 11 10.22 -0.62 11.61
CA LYS A 11 11.05 0.19 12.51
C LYS A 11 10.37 1.50 12.89
N ALA A 12 9.81 2.22 11.92
CA ALA A 12 9.13 3.49 12.17
C ALA A 12 7.92 3.35 13.12
N LEU A 13 7.20 2.23 13.05
CA LEU A 13 6.11 1.92 13.98
C LEU A 13 6.63 1.56 15.38
N LEU A 14 7.72 0.79 15.47
CA LEU A 14 8.36 0.49 16.75
C LEU A 14 8.91 1.74 17.44
N ASP A 15 9.54 2.65 16.69
CA ASP A 15 10.11 3.90 17.22
C ASP A 15 9.03 4.83 17.80
N LYS A 16 7.78 4.70 17.34
CA LYS A 16 6.59 5.39 17.88
C LYS A 16 5.99 4.68 19.10
N GLY A 17 6.52 3.52 19.51
CA GLY A 17 6.10 2.81 20.72
C GLY A 17 4.89 1.89 20.55
N TYR A 18 4.48 1.57 19.33
CA TYR A 18 3.37 0.62 19.13
C TYR A 18 3.78 -0.83 19.47
N PRO A 19 2.82 -1.70 19.85
CA PRO A 19 3.10 -3.10 20.18
C PRO A 19 3.73 -3.86 19.02
N GLU A 20 4.76 -4.66 19.29
CA GLU A 20 5.53 -5.39 18.26
C GLU A 20 4.65 -6.22 17.31
N LYS A 21 3.64 -6.90 17.87
CA LYS A 21 2.68 -7.69 17.08
C LYS A 21 1.92 -6.82 16.07
N PHE A 22 1.50 -5.63 16.50
CA PHE A 22 0.81 -4.67 15.64
C PHE A 22 1.76 -4.17 14.54
N CYS A 23 2.97 -3.74 14.90
CA CYS A 23 3.97 -3.28 13.93
C CYS A 23 4.25 -4.33 12.85
N LYS A 24 4.44 -5.59 13.28
CA LYS A 24 4.70 -6.71 12.38
C LYS A 24 3.51 -7.00 11.47
N GLU A 25 2.29 -6.90 11.98
CA GLU A 25 1.10 -7.11 11.17
C GLU A 25 0.95 -6.00 10.11
N ILE A 26 1.05 -4.73 10.49
CA ILE A 26 0.99 -3.60 9.55
C ILE A 26 2.07 -3.74 8.48
N ALA A 27 3.33 -3.92 8.87
CA ALA A 27 4.45 -3.99 7.95
C ALA A 27 4.36 -5.24 7.05
N CYS A 28 4.41 -6.43 7.63
CA CYS A 28 4.63 -7.65 6.85
C CYS A 28 3.39 -8.15 6.11
N LYS A 29 2.18 -7.84 6.58
CA LYS A 29 0.93 -8.34 5.98
C LYS A 29 0.32 -7.33 5.01
N TYR A 30 0.30 -6.05 5.37
CA TYR A 30 -0.44 -5.03 4.63
C TYR A 30 0.46 -4.06 3.85
N MET A 31 1.60 -3.68 4.43
CA MET A 31 2.58 -2.76 3.83
C MET A 31 3.77 -3.52 3.20
N ASN A 32 3.47 -4.63 2.53
CA ASN A 32 4.45 -5.62 2.07
C ASN A 32 4.95 -5.42 0.63
N THR A 33 4.58 -4.32 -0.01
CA THR A 33 5.07 -3.92 -1.34
C THR A 33 5.72 -2.56 -1.22
N ASP A 34 6.68 -2.25 -2.10
CA ASP A 34 7.34 -0.94 -2.07
C ASP A 34 6.35 0.22 -2.23
N TYR A 35 5.28 0.05 -3.02
CA TYR A 35 4.22 1.05 -3.16
C TYR A 35 3.52 1.32 -1.82
N THR A 36 2.99 0.27 -1.18
CA THR A 36 2.24 0.43 0.07
C THR A 36 3.14 0.88 1.21
N ALA A 37 4.35 0.32 1.32
CA ALA A 37 5.34 0.70 2.32
C ALA A 37 5.77 2.17 2.19
N THR A 38 6.06 2.64 0.98
CA THR A 38 6.47 4.04 0.74
C THR A 38 5.37 5.01 1.15
N ARG A 39 4.10 4.69 0.87
CA ARG A 39 2.95 5.51 1.28
C ARG A 39 2.83 5.58 2.79
N MET A 40 2.94 4.43 3.48
CA MET A 40 2.87 4.37 4.94
C MET A 40 4.02 5.14 5.60
N LEU A 41 5.25 5.01 5.10
CA LEU A 41 6.40 5.82 5.59
C LEU A 41 6.12 7.32 5.45
N GLY A 42 5.58 7.74 4.30
CA GLY A 42 5.19 9.13 4.07
C GLY A 42 4.18 9.64 5.10
N TYR A 43 3.21 8.81 5.51
CA TYR A 43 2.28 9.16 6.58
C TYR A 43 2.98 9.25 7.95
N LEU A 44 3.73 8.20 8.33
CA LEU A 44 4.39 8.10 9.63
C LEU A 44 5.42 9.21 9.87
N TYR A 45 6.05 9.74 8.82
CA TYR A 45 6.97 10.88 8.90
C TYR A 45 6.28 12.24 9.01
N ARG A 46 5.01 12.35 8.58
CA ARG A 46 4.24 13.61 8.68
C ARG A 46 3.43 13.69 9.97
N VAL A 47 3.01 12.55 10.52
CA VAL A 47 2.18 12.48 11.71
C VAL A 47 3.04 12.06 12.91
N THR A 48 3.18 12.95 13.88
CA THR A 48 4.10 12.78 15.01
C THR A 48 3.67 11.65 15.95
N ASP A 49 2.44 11.68 16.43
CA ASP A 49 1.91 10.74 17.42
C ASP A 49 0.49 10.27 17.03
N PRO A 50 0.35 9.47 15.95
CA PRO A 50 -0.95 8.95 15.57
C PRO A 50 -1.42 7.91 16.58
N ARG A 51 -2.73 7.81 16.81
CA ARG A 51 -3.27 6.68 17.55
C ARG A 51 -3.23 5.43 16.69
N ILE A 52 -3.39 4.26 17.30
CA ILE A 52 -3.43 2.98 16.57
C ILE A 52 -4.54 3.02 15.51
N GLU A 53 -5.69 3.61 15.83
CA GLU A 53 -6.81 3.76 14.89
C GLU A 53 -6.42 4.60 13.68
N ASP A 54 -5.69 5.71 13.89
CA ASP A 54 -5.27 6.59 12.80
C ASP A 54 -4.28 5.88 11.85
N VAL A 55 -3.40 5.02 12.39
CA VAL A 55 -2.49 4.18 11.59
C VAL A 55 -3.27 3.12 10.79
N VAL A 56 -4.29 2.51 11.39
CA VAL A 56 -5.13 1.51 10.72
C VAL A 56 -5.96 2.16 9.61
N ASP A 57 -6.52 3.34 9.85
CA ASP A 57 -7.30 4.08 8.85
C ASP A 57 -6.43 4.45 7.64
N GLU A 58 -5.20 4.94 7.87
CA GLU A 58 -4.27 5.21 6.77
C GLU A 58 -3.89 3.93 6.02
N MET A 59 -3.66 2.82 6.75
CA MET A 59 -3.37 1.52 6.13
C MET A 59 -4.51 1.09 5.19
N LEU A 60 -5.76 1.22 5.63
CA LEU A 60 -6.93 0.88 4.82
C LEU A 60 -7.08 1.82 3.62
N ALA A 61 -6.83 3.12 3.79
CA ALA A 61 -6.86 4.09 2.70
C ALA A 61 -5.81 3.75 1.62
N ILE A 62 -4.58 3.42 2.01
CA ILE A 62 -3.50 3.01 1.09
C ILE A 62 -3.87 1.73 0.33
N LEU A 63 -4.49 0.75 1.01
CA LEU A 63 -4.93 -0.49 0.37
C LEU A 63 -6.07 -0.24 -0.62
N SER A 64 -7.00 0.66 -0.29
CA SER A 64 -8.09 1.07 -1.18
C SER A 64 -7.55 1.77 -2.43
N ASP A 65 -6.64 2.73 -2.27
CA ASP A 65 -5.95 3.40 -3.39
C ASP A 65 -5.26 2.39 -4.30
N ARG A 66 -4.56 1.40 -3.72
CA ARG A 66 -3.90 0.33 -4.48
C ARG A 66 -4.92 -0.48 -5.28
N GLN A 67 -6.05 -0.83 -4.70
CA GLN A 67 -7.11 -1.59 -5.38
C GLN A 67 -7.67 -0.81 -6.58
N GLN A 68 -7.99 0.46 -6.40
CA GLN A 68 -8.48 1.31 -7.49
C GLN A 68 -7.48 1.43 -8.65
N ILE A 69 -6.17 1.49 -8.36
CA ILE A 69 -5.14 1.51 -9.39
C ILE A 69 -5.10 0.19 -10.18
N MET A 70 -5.24 -0.95 -9.49
CA MET A 70 -5.27 -2.26 -10.16
C MET A 70 -6.51 -2.39 -11.05
N GLU A 71 -7.69 -2.08 -10.52
CA GLU A 71 -8.96 -2.12 -11.26
C GLU A 71 -8.91 -1.22 -12.50
N LYS A 72 -8.37 0.00 -12.36
CA LYS A 72 -8.19 0.90 -13.50
C LYS A 72 -7.28 0.32 -14.58
N LYS A 73 -6.16 -0.30 -14.19
CA LYS A 73 -5.22 -0.93 -15.15
C LYS A 73 -5.83 -2.12 -15.88
N GLU A 74 -6.63 -2.93 -15.19
CA GLU A 74 -7.35 -4.05 -15.80
C GLU A 74 -8.36 -3.55 -16.85
N LEU A 75 -9.11 -2.48 -16.53
CA LEU A 75 -10.04 -1.85 -17.47
C LEU A 75 -9.32 -1.24 -18.68
N GLU A 76 -8.19 -0.56 -18.46
CA GLU A 76 -7.37 0.00 -19.54
C GLU A 76 -6.83 -1.10 -20.47
N HIS A 77 -6.41 -2.25 -19.91
CA HIS A 77 -5.95 -3.40 -20.69
C HIS A 77 -7.10 -4.00 -21.50
N ALA A 78 -8.27 -4.23 -20.90
CA ALA A 78 -9.45 -4.73 -21.59
C ALA A 78 -9.86 -3.80 -22.76
N GLN A 79 -9.82 -2.48 -22.54
CA GLN A 79 -10.12 -1.49 -23.57
C GLN A 79 -9.07 -1.52 -24.70
N ALA A 80 -7.79 -1.71 -24.38
CA ALA A 80 -6.73 -1.83 -25.39
C ALA A 80 -6.93 -3.05 -26.29
N VAL A 81 -7.29 -4.21 -25.71
CA VAL A 81 -7.60 -5.43 -26.47
C VAL A 81 -8.81 -5.21 -27.40
N ILE A 82 -9.88 -4.60 -26.89
CA ILE A 82 -11.06 -4.29 -27.70
C ILE A 82 -10.69 -3.37 -28.87
N ASN A 83 -9.92 -2.31 -28.61
CA ASN A 83 -9.48 -1.37 -29.64
C ASN A 83 -8.61 -2.02 -30.71
N ASP A 84 -7.77 -2.99 -30.33
CA ASP A 84 -6.93 -3.75 -31.27
C ASP A 84 -7.80 -4.58 -32.23
N ILE A 85 -8.79 -5.30 -31.71
CA ILE A 85 -9.76 -6.05 -32.53
C ILE A 85 -10.50 -5.13 -33.51
N TYR A 86 -10.94 -3.96 -33.05
CA TYR A 86 -11.61 -2.99 -33.93
C TYR A 86 -10.70 -2.45 -35.04
N ARG A 87 -9.39 -2.31 -34.79
CA ARG A 87 -8.44 -1.74 -35.75
C ARG A 87 -7.85 -2.76 -36.71
N ASN A 88 -7.56 -3.95 -36.21
CA ASN A 88 -6.77 -4.95 -36.91
C ASN A 88 -7.57 -6.22 -37.26
N GLY A 89 -8.81 -6.34 -36.78
CA GLY A 89 -9.62 -7.55 -36.93
C GLY A 89 -9.26 -8.63 -35.91
N LEU A 90 -9.83 -9.83 -36.07
CA LEU A 90 -9.49 -11.02 -35.28
C LEU A 90 -8.24 -11.73 -35.81
#